data_AF-X1LU59-F1
#
_entry.id   AF-X1LU59-F1
#
_cell.length_a   1.000
_cell.length_b   1.000
_cell.length_c   1.000
_cell.angle_alpha   90.00
_cell.angle_beta   90.00
_cell.angle_gamma   90.00
#
_symmetry.space_group_name_H-M   'P 1'
#
loop_
_entity.id
_entity.type
_entity.pdbx_description
1 polymer ?
#
loop_
_entity_poly.entity_id
_entity_poly.type
_entity_poly.pdbx_seq_one_letter_code
_entity_poly.pdbx_strand_id
1 'polypeptide(L)' 'MLTVLAPAKINLTLEVLDQRPDGYHQIRSVIQTINLCDSLLFRLSH' A
#
# COMPACT_ATOMS: atom_id res chain seq x y z
N MET A 1 -9.76 2.61 23.73
CA MET A 1 -9.40 1.64 22.66
C MET A 1 -9.91 2.24 21.36
N LEU A 2 -9.09 2.21 20.32
CA LEU A 2 -9.42 2.80 19.01
C LEU A 2 -9.31 1.71 17.95
N THR A 3 -10.35 1.54 17.13
CA THR A 3 -10.32 0.63 15.98
C THR A 3 -10.28 1.46 14.70
N VAL A 4 -9.34 1.16 13.81
CA VAL A 4 -9.19 1.82 12.50
C VAL A 4 -9.12 0.76 11.41
N LEU A 5 -9.71 1.05 10.24
CA LEU A 5 -9.58 0.22 9.05
C LEU A 5 -8.35 0.63 8.24
N ALA A 6 -7.52 -0.33 7.86
CA ALA A 6 -6.39 -0.15 6.95
C ALA A 6 -6.73 -0.75 5.58
N PRO A 7 -7.18 0.05 4.60
CA PRO A 7 -7.64 -0.46 3.32
C PRO A 7 -6.47 -0.95 2.45
N ALA A 8 -6.70 -2.07 1.78
CA ALA A 8 -5.78 -2.64 0.79
C ALA A 8 -5.78 -1.81 -0.51
N LYS A 9 -4.75 -2.04 -1.33
CA LYS A 9 -4.65 -1.49 -2.69
C LYS A 9 -4.44 -2.60 -3.70
N ILE A 10 -4.87 -2.33 -4.92
CA ILE A 10 -4.49 -3.09 -6.12
C ILE A 10 -3.79 -2.16 -7.12
N ASN A 11 -2.88 -2.72 -7.90
CA ASN A 11 -2.32 -2.04 -9.07
C ASN A 11 -3.17 -2.45 -10.27
N LEU A 12 -4.00 -1.54 -10.80
CA LEU A 12 -4.80 -1.82 -12.00
C LEU A 12 -3.93 -1.95 -13.25
N THR A 13 -2.81 -1.24 -13.26
CA THR A 13 -1.71 -1.41 -14.23
C THR A 13 -0.39 -1.40 -13.48
N LEU A 14 0.62 -2.08 -14.02
CA LEU A 14 1.99 -1.97 -13.54
C LEU A 14 2.93 -2.16 -14.72
N GLU A 15 3.81 -1.19 -14.90
CA GLU A 15 4.85 -1.20 -15.92
C GLU A 15 6.18 -0.89 -15.26
N VAL A 16 7.19 -1.70 -15.61
CA VAL A 16 8.58 -1.50 -15.19
C VAL A 16 9.28 -0.81 -16.35
N LEU A 17 9.83 0.39 -16.10
CA LEU A 17 10.42 1.22 -17.15
C LEU A 17 11.91 0.91 -17.30
N ASP A 18 12.69 1.17 -16.25
CA ASP A 18 14.15 1.08 -16.27
C ASP A 18 14.71 0.74 -14.89
N GLN A 19 15.87 0.07 -14.88
CA GLN A 19 16.61 -0.22 -13.66
C GLN A 19 17.45 1.00 -13.28
N ARG A 20 17.29 1.45 -12.04
CA ARG A 20 18.01 2.57 -11.45
C ARG A 20 19.41 2.15 -10.98
N PRO A 21 20.37 3.09 -10.86
CA PRO A 21 21.70 2.80 -10.34
C PRO A 21 21.75 2.27 -8.90
N ASP A 22 20.69 2.50 -8.12
CA ASP A 22 20.56 2.01 -6.73
C ASP A 22 19.99 0.59 -6.62
N GLY A 23 19.79 -0.10 -7.75
CA GLY A 23 19.29 -1.47 -7.81
C GLY A 23 17.77 -1.61 -7.82
N TYR A 24 17.02 -0.50 -7.74
CA TYR A 24 15.56 -0.49 -7.85
C TYR A 24 15.10 -0.29 -9.31
N HIS A 25 13.79 -0.34 -9.55
CA HIS A 25 13.22 -0.03 -10.86
C HIS A 25 12.33 1.21 -10.79
N GLN A 26 12.39 2.04 -11.82
CA GLN A 26 11.36 3.03 -12.07
C GLN A 26 10.09 2.31 -12.54
N ILE A 27 8.97 2.61 -11.90
CA ILE A 27 7.67 2.00 -12.20
C ILE A 27 6.64 3.05 -12.56
N ARG A 28 5.71 2.69 -13.43
CA ARG A 28 4.49 3.44 -13.73
C ARG A 28 3.28 2.55 -13.45
N SER A 29 2.32 3.04 -12.68
CA SER A 29 1.17 2.25 -12.22
C SER A 29 -0.04 3.13 -11.96
N VAL A 30 -1.24 2.61 -12.25
CA VAL A 30 -2.50 3.13 -11.69
C VAL A 30 -2.84 2.32 -10.45
N ILE A 31 -2.86 2.97 -9.29
CA ILE A 31 -3.12 2.33 -8.00
C ILE A 31 -4.51 2.72 -7.51
N GLN A 32 -5.28 1.72 -7.06
CA GLN A 32 -6.63 1.91 -6.51
C GLN A 32 -6.74 1.29 -5.12
N THR A 33 -7.20 2.09 -4.17
CA THR A 33 -7.64 1.62 -2.85
C THR A 33 -8.96 0.87 -2.97
N ILE A 34 -9.09 -0.28 -2.31
CA ILE A 34 -10.32 -1.09 -2.29
C ILE A 34 -10.88 -1.19 -0.87
N ASN A 35 -12.12 -1.68 -0.76
CA ASN A 35 -12.83 -1.81 0.52
C ASN A 35 -12.46 -3.07 1.33
N LEU A 36 -11.50 -3.88 0.85
CA LEU A 36 -10.89 -4.95 1.65
C LEU A 36 -9.89 -4.32 2.62
N CYS A 37 -10.08 -4.53 3.93
CA CYS A 37 -9.30 -3.85 4.96
C CYS A 37 -8.83 -4.81 6.05
N ASP A 38 -7.63 -4.54 6.58
CA ASP A 38 -7.28 -5.00 7.93
C ASP A 38 -8.00 -4.14 8.97
N SER A 39 -8.30 -4.71 10.14
CA SER A 39 -8.84 -3.98 11.30
C SER A 39 -7.79 -3.88 12.39
N LEU A 40 -7.30 -2.67 12.65
CA LEU A 40 -6.26 -2.41 13.63
C LEU A 40 -6.87 -1.90 14.93
N LEU A 41 -6.55 -2.57 16.04
CA LEU A 41 -7.01 -2.21 17.39
C LEU A 41 -5.84 -1.62 18.20
N PHE A 42 -6.00 -0.38 18.63
CA PHE A 42 -5.02 0.33 19.44
C PHE A 42 -5.49 0.51 20.88
N ARG A 43 -4.55 0.37 21.81
CA ARG A 43 -4.69 0.69 23.23
C ARG A 43 -3.51 1.56 23.65
N LEU A 44 -3.77 2.55 24.50
CA LEU A 44 -2.70 3.32 25.13
C LEU A 44 -1.88 2.37 26.00
N SER A 45 -0.57 2.35 25.78
CA SER A 45 0.39 1.72 26.68
C SER A 45 0.59 2.62 27.90
N HIS A 46 0.39 2.07 29.09
CA HIS A 46 0.71 2.71 30.36
C HIS A 46 2.20 2.57 30.69
#